data_AF-A0A871QZ02-F1
#
_entry.id   AF-A0A871QZ02-F1
#
_cell.length_a   1.000
_cell.length_b   1.000
_cell.length_c   1.000
_cell.angle_alpha   90.00
_cell.angle_beta   90.00
_cell.angle_gamma   90.00
#
_symmetry.space_group_name_H-M   'P 1'
#
loop_
_entity.id
_entity.type
_entity.pdbx_description
1 polymer ?
#
loop_
_entity_poly.entity_id
_entity_poly.type
_entity_poly.pdbx_seq_one_letter_code
_entity_poly.pdbx_strand_id
1 'polypeptide(L)'
;MDDNADDVESYICRRYQKYIAQYTVSPYAQSPLKGSLNRAVFSTFSRFKSQVFYWAVPLCIVYGFWAKARDYNAYLYTKAGREELERVNV
;
A
#
# COMPACT_ATOMS: atom_id res chain seq x y z
N MET A 1 2.06 -18.96 46.40
CA MET A 1 0.77 -18.42 46.91
C MET A 1 1.12 -17.04 47.45
N ASP A 2 1.44 -16.05 46.63
CA ASP A 2 0.69 -15.61 45.46
C ASP A 2 1.61 -15.12 44.35
N ASP A 3 1.65 -15.88 43.26
CA ASP A 3 2.38 -15.64 42.01
C ASP A 3 1.36 -15.48 40.85
N ASN A 4 0.16 -15.02 41.19
CA ASN A 4 -1.08 -15.10 40.39
C ASN A 4 -1.66 -13.71 40.04
N ALA A 5 -0.85 -12.65 40.17
CA ALA A 5 -1.27 -11.27 39.87
C ALA A 5 -0.59 -10.75 38.59
N ASP A 6 0.61 -11.22 38.30
CA ASP A 6 1.43 -10.88 37.15
C ASP A 6 1.09 -11.71 35.89
N ASP A 7 0.49 -12.88 36.06
CA ASP A 7 -0.03 -13.71 34.97
C ASP A 7 -1.44 -13.25 34.52
N VAL A 8 -2.31 -12.80 35.42
CA VAL A 8 -3.66 -12.27 35.10
C VAL A 8 -3.62 -10.92 34.37
N GLU A 9 -2.62 -10.07 34.64
CA GLU A 9 -2.37 -8.84 33.85
C GLU A 9 -1.85 -9.15 32.43
N SER A 10 -1.27 -10.34 32.20
CA SER A 10 -0.73 -10.75 30.90
C SER A 10 -1.82 -11.19 29.91
N TYR A 11 -3.01 -11.58 30.38
CA TYR A 11 -4.12 -12.01 29.54
C TYR A 11 -4.93 -10.86 28.93
N ILE A 12 -4.68 -9.60 29.32
CA ILE A 12 -5.30 -8.40 28.73
C ILE A 12 -4.37 -7.80 27.67
N CYS A 13 -4.16 -8.55 26.59
CA CYS A 13 -3.80 -8.12 25.23
C CYS A 13 -2.55 -7.23 24.97
N ARG A 14 -1.84 -6.69 25.97
CA ARG A 14 -0.59 -5.94 25.75
C ARG A 14 0.52 -6.58 26.57
N ARG A 15 1.37 -7.36 25.91
CA ARG A 15 2.52 -8.08 26.51
C ARG A 15 3.19 -7.22 27.59
N TYR A 16 3.37 -7.80 28.78
CA TYR A 16 4.05 -7.14 29.90
C TYR A 16 5.49 -6.76 29.49
N GLN A 17 5.78 -5.46 29.48
CA GLN A 17 7.05 -4.91 28.99
C GLN A 17 7.98 -4.63 30.17
N LYS A 18 8.80 -5.61 30.54
CA LYS A 18 9.80 -5.49 31.62
C LYS A 18 11.17 -5.11 31.05
N TYR A 19 11.95 -4.30 31.78
CA TYR A 19 13.37 -3.98 31.51
C TYR A 19 13.71 -3.23 30.20
N ILE A 20 12.81 -2.40 29.66
CA ILE A 20 13.08 -1.63 28.43
C ILE A 20 13.18 -0.14 28.75
N ALA A 21 14.40 0.39 28.64
CA ALA A 21 14.69 1.81 28.81
C ALA A 21 14.59 2.55 27.47
N GLN A 22 13.87 3.67 27.44
CA GLN A 22 13.76 4.54 26.28
C GLN A 22 14.48 5.86 26.55
N TYR A 23 15.33 6.26 25.63
CA TYR A 23 16.07 7.53 25.72
C TYR A 23 15.62 8.43 24.58
N THR A 24 15.31 9.68 24.90
CA THR A 24 14.93 10.70 23.93
C THR A 24 15.64 12.00 24.24
N VAL A 25 15.75 12.89 23.25
CA VAL A 25 16.34 14.22 23.40
C VAL A 25 15.25 15.26 23.12
N SER A 26 15.28 16.38 23.85
CA SER A 26 14.33 17.48 23.67
C SER A 26 14.31 17.98 22.22
N PRO A 27 13.13 18.15 21.59
CA PRO A 27 13.02 18.67 20.22
C PRO A 27 13.64 20.06 20.04
N TYR A 28 13.65 20.90 21.09
CA TYR A 28 14.26 22.23 21.05
C TYR A 28 15.80 22.19 21.00
N ALA A 29 16.40 21.07 21.41
CA ALA A 29 17.84 20.85 21.31
C ALA A 29 18.25 20.16 20.00
N GLN A 30 17.28 19.73 19.18
CA GLN A 30 17.51 19.07 17.90
C GLN A 30 17.28 20.03 16.73
N SER A 31 18.04 19.84 15.66
CA SER A 31 17.77 20.48 14.36
C SER A 31 16.72 19.65 13.59
N PRO A 32 15.49 20.15 13.37
CA PRO A 32 14.36 19.32 12.93
C PRO A 32 14.48 18.77 11.50
N LEU A 33 15.24 19.43 10.62
CA LEU A 33 15.37 19.03 9.20
C LEU A 33 16.78 18.58 8.81
N LYS A 34 17.67 18.38 9.78
CA LYS A 34 19.07 18.02 9.50
C LYS A 34 19.16 16.69 8.77
N GLY A 35 19.74 16.71 7.57
CA GLY A 35 19.91 15.53 6.73
C GLY A 35 18.62 14.96 6.14
N SER A 36 17.49 15.69 6.25
CA SER A 36 16.19 15.25 5.75
C SER A 36 16.23 14.92 4.26
N LEU A 37 16.89 15.74 3.43
CA LEU A 37 16.93 15.55 1.98
C LEU A 37 17.62 14.24 1.57
N ASN A 38 18.87 14.04 2.02
CA ASN A 38 19.62 12.82 1.73
C ASN A 38 18.92 11.58 2.31
N ARG A 39 18.40 11.67 3.53
CA ARG A 39 17.78 10.52 4.20
C ARG A 39 16.40 10.19 3.63
N ALA A 40 15.60 11.19 3.25
CA ALA A 40 14.27 11.01 2.71
C ALA A 40 14.30 10.42 1.30
N VAL A 41 15.21 10.86 0.43
CA VAL A 41 15.30 10.35 -0.95
C VAL A 41 15.61 8.85 -0.94
N PHE A 42 16.68 8.44 -0.24
CA PHE A 42 17.10 7.04 -0.24
C PHE A 42 16.17 6.14 0.60
N SER A 43 15.66 6.62 1.74
CA SER A 43 14.70 5.85 2.55
C SER A 43 13.34 5.69 1.88
N THR A 44 12.89 6.68 1.10
CA THR A 44 11.61 6.57 0.38
C THR A 44 11.76 5.64 -0.82
N PHE A 45 12.89 5.66 -1.52
CA PHE A 45 13.13 4.76 -2.64
C PHE A 45 13.14 3.28 -2.24
N SER A 46 13.77 2.92 -1.11
CA SER A 46 13.77 1.53 -0.64
C SER A 46 12.37 1.02 -0.27
N ARG A 47 11.52 1.89 0.28
CA ARG A 47 10.10 1.59 0.59
C ARG A 47 9.23 1.51 -0.67
N PHE A 48 9.45 2.38 -1.65
CA PHE A 48 8.74 2.34 -2.93
C PHE A 48 9.05 1.04 -3.67
N LYS A 49 10.33 0.64 -3.71
CA LYS A 49 10.78 -0.58 -4.40
C LYS A 49 10.09 -1.84 -3.90
N SER A 50 9.86 -2.00 -2.59
CA SER A 50 9.16 -3.19 -2.07
C SER A 50 7.67 -3.20 -2.39
N GLN A 51 7.07 -2.03 -2.60
CA GLN A 51 5.62 -1.89 -2.76
C GLN A 51 5.18 -1.76 -4.22
N VAL A 52 6.06 -1.32 -5.11
CA VAL A 52 5.72 -1.00 -6.52
C VAL A 52 5.09 -2.17 -7.26
N PHE A 53 5.56 -3.40 -7.05
CA PHE A 53 5.01 -4.57 -7.76
C PHE A 53 3.58 -4.89 -7.35
N TYR A 54 3.24 -4.73 -6.08
CA TYR A 54 1.88 -4.99 -5.60
C TYR A 54 0.85 -4.03 -6.20
N TRP A 55 1.25 -2.82 -6.58
CA TRP A 55 0.36 -1.86 -7.23
C TRP A 55 0.47 -1.87 -8.75
N ALA A 56 1.69 -1.95 -9.29
CA ALA A 56 1.91 -1.88 -10.73
C ALA A 56 1.23 -3.04 -11.47
N VAL A 57 1.30 -4.26 -10.94
CA VAL A 57 0.70 -5.44 -11.57
C VAL A 57 -0.81 -5.30 -11.74
N PRO A 58 -1.61 -5.08 -10.68
CA PRO A 58 -3.07 -4.95 -10.85
C PRO A 58 -3.46 -3.72 -11.67
N LEU A 59 -2.72 -2.60 -11.55
CA LEU A 59 -3.00 -1.41 -12.35
C LEU A 59 -2.79 -1.65 -13.85
N CYS A 60 -1.69 -2.31 -14.22
CA CYS A 60 -1.44 -2.68 -15.62
C CYS A 60 -2.50 -3.62 -16.17
N ILE A 61 -2.95 -4.60 -15.38
CA ILE A 61 -3.99 -5.56 -15.77
C ILE A 61 -5.31 -4.81 -16.02
N VAL A 62 -5.77 -4.00 -15.07
CA VAL A 62 -7.02 -3.25 -15.18
C VAL A 62 -6.98 -2.29 -16.37
N TYR A 63 -5.86 -1.57 -16.55
CA TYR A 63 -5.70 -0.66 -17.68
C TYR A 63 -5.73 -1.41 -19.03
N GLY A 64 -5.09 -2.58 -19.12
CA GLY A 64 -5.11 -3.42 -20.31
C GLY A 64 -6.51 -3.89 -20.69
N PHE A 65 -7.29 -4.39 -19.72
CA PHE A 65 -8.68 -4.78 -19.94
C PHE A 65 -9.55 -3.59 -20.36
N TRP A 66 -9.41 -2.45 -19.68
CA TRP A 66 -10.17 -1.25 -19.98
C TRP A 66 -9.88 -0.71 -21.39
N ALA A 67 -8.60 -0.65 -21.79
CA ALA A 67 -8.21 -0.20 -23.11
C ALA A 67 -8.80 -1.10 -24.21
N LYS A 68 -8.72 -2.43 -24.05
CA LYS A 68 -9.31 -3.39 -24.98
C LYS A 68 -10.83 -3.27 -25.07
N ALA A 69 -11.51 -3.15 -23.93
CA ALA A 69 -12.96 -2.98 -23.88
C ALA A 69 -13.41 -1.68 -24.54
N ARG A 70 -12.70 -0.57 -24.30
CA ARG A 70 -12.94 0.73 -24.93
C ARG A 70 -12.79 0.66 -26.44
N ASP A 71 -11.70 0.07 -26.93
CA ASP A 71 -11.42 -0.01 -28.36
C ASP A 71 -12.41 -0.95 -29.07
N TYR A 72 -12.81 -2.05 -28.42
CA TYR A 72 -13.85 -2.95 -28.93
C TYR A 72 -15.24 -2.28 -28.98
N ASN A 73 -15.59 -1.53 -27.93
CA ASN A 73 -16.83 -0.76 -27.92
C ASN A 73 -16.86 0.27 -29.05
N ALA A 74 -15.75 0.99 -29.26
CA ALA A 74 -15.63 1.93 -30.37
C ALA A 74 -15.80 1.23 -31.73
N TYR A 75 -15.24 0.02 -31.89
CA TYR A 75 -15.36 -0.78 -33.11
C TYR A 75 -16.81 -1.21 -33.40
N LEU A 76 -17.55 -1.70 -32.41
CA LEU A 76 -18.93 -2.17 -32.59
C LEU A 76 -19.86 -1.10 -33.15
N TYR A 77 -19.65 0.16 -32.79
CA TYR A 77 -20.43 1.30 -33.28
C TYR A 77 -19.91 1.89 -34.61
N THR A 78 -18.92 1.27 -35.24
CA THR A 78 -18.51 1.61 -36.60
C THR A 78 -19.35 0.90 -37.66
N LYS A 79 -19.24 1.33 -38.91
CA LYS A 79 -19.92 0.66 -40.03
C LYS A 79 -19.48 -0.79 -40.22
N ALA A 80 -18.20 -1.08 -39.97
CA ALA A 80 -17.65 -2.43 -40.10
C ALA A 80 -18.14 -3.38 -39.00
N GLY A 81 -18.43 -2.85 -37.80
CA GLY A 81 -18.87 -3.65 -36.65
C GLY A 81 -20.37 -3.93 -36.58
N ARG A 82 -21.19 -3.41 -37.51
CA ARG A 82 -22.66 -3.51 -37.43
C ARG A 82 -23.18 -4.95 -37.40
N GLU A 83 -22.59 -5.83 -38.21
CA GLU A 83 -22.95 -7.26 -38.25
C GLU A 83 -22.61 -7.99 -36.94
N GLU A 84 -21.52 -7.60 -36.28
CA GLU A 84 -21.14 -8.13 -34.98
C GLU A 84 -22.03 -7.55 -33.87
N LEU A 85 -22.37 -6.27 -33.94
CA LEU A 85 -23.25 -5.60 -32.99
C LEU A 85 -24.65 -6.22 -32.98
N GLU A 86 -25.23 -6.45 -34.16
CA GLU A 86 -26.54 -7.09 -34.30
C GLU A 86 -26.53 -8.52 -33.75
N ARG A 87 -25.40 -9.23 -33.82
CA ARG A 87 -25.23 -10.58 -33.26
C ARG A 87 -25.11 -10.60 -31.74
N VAL A 88 -24.35 -9.67 -31.14
CA VAL A 88 -24.10 -9.63 -29.68
C VAL A 88 -25.24 -8.99 -28.89
N ASN A 89 -26.13 -8.26 -29.56
CA ASN A 89 -27.29 -7.58 -28.96
C ASN A 89 -28.60 -8.40 -29.05
N VAL A 90 -28.49 -9.71 -29.30
CA VAL A 90 -29.62 -10.67 -29.28
C VAL A 90 -29.90 -11.13 -27.86
#